data_AF-A0A258CEC9-F1
#
_entry.id   AF-A0A258CEC9-F1
#
_cell.length_a   1.000
_cell.length_b   1.000
_cell.length_c   1.000
_cell.angle_alpha   90.00
_cell.angle_beta   90.00
_cell.angle_gamma   90.00
#
_symmetry.space_group_name_H-M   'P 1'
#
loop_
_entity.id
_entity.type
_entity.pdbx_description
1 polymer ?
#
loop_
_entity_poly.entity_id
_entity_poly.type
_entity_poly.pdbx_seq_one_letter_code
_entity_poly.pdbx_strand_id
1 'polypeptide(L)'
;MRPSRLIELVSDDAWPLDHFPPEQQLHAVAGIGNPQRFFTTLEALHWRPIPHPFADHARYSLEQLSFSPALPLVMTEKDAVKCRAFALPGWSYLQVQAEPSAAFVTWFDTRLDRLLPQSP
;
A
#
# COMPACT_ATOMS: atom_id res chain seq x y z
N MET A 1 4.66 -3.38 10.56
CA MET A 1 4.13 -2.31 9.69
C MET A 1 2.69 -2.06 10.10
N ARG A 2 2.28 -0.81 10.22
CA ARG A 2 0.89 -0.44 10.58
C ARG A 2 0.27 0.42 9.49
N PRO A 3 -0.97 0.13 9.03
CA PRO A 3 -1.72 1.04 8.18
C PRO A 3 -1.90 2.38 8.86
N SER A 4 -1.80 3.48 8.10
CA SER A 4 -1.91 4.83 8.67
C SER A 4 -2.99 5.67 7.99
N ARG A 5 -3.02 5.68 6.65
CA ARG A 5 -3.98 6.44 5.84
C ARG A 5 -4.04 5.91 4.41
N LEU A 6 -5.07 6.31 3.67
CA LEU A 6 -5.13 6.18 2.23
C LEU A 6 -4.61 7.48 1.59
N ILE A 7 -3.90 7.37 0.48
CA ILE A 7 -3.47 8.53 -0.32
C ILE A 7 -4.11 8.41 -1.69
N GLU A 8 -4.89 9.40 -2.09
CA GLU A 8 -5.52 9.47 -3.41
C GLU A 8 -4.47 9.81 -4.49
N LEU A 9 -4.48 9.12 -5.63
CA LEU A 9 -3.37 9.19 -6.59
C LEU A 9 -3.33 10.48 -7.43
N VAL A 10 -4.47 11.12 -7.66
CA VAL A 10 -4.67 12.29 -8.52
C VAL A 10 -4.47 13.59 -7.76
N SER A 11 -5.11 13.75 -6.60
CA SER A 11 -5.02 14.94 -5.75
C SER A 11 -3.91 14.87 -4.70
N ASP A 12 -3.37 13.67 -4.43
CA ASP A 12 -2.43 13.41 -3.33
C ASP A 12 -3.04 13.66 -1.94
N ASP A 13 -4.39 13.75 -1.86
CA ASP A 13 -5.10 13.94 -0.60
C ASP A 13 -4.93 12.73 0.32
N ALA A 14 -4.74 13.03 1.60
CA ALA A 14 -4.68 12.05 2.67
C ALA A 14 -6.08 11.78 3.22
N TRP A 15 -6.58 10.55 3.03
CA TRP A 15 -7.83 10.10 3.61
C TRP A 15 -7.59 9.24 4.85
N PRO A 16 -8.28 9.51 5.97
CA PRO A 16 -8.19 8.67 7.16
C PRO A 16 -8.74 7.26 6.88
N LEU A 17 -8.38 6.29 7.73
CA LEU A 17 -8.80 4.89 7.55
C LEU A 17 -10.30 4.66 7.77
N ASP A 18 -11.03 5.65 8.29
CA ASP A 18 -12.49 5.65 8.42
C ASP A 18 -13.19 6.39 7.27
N HIS A 19 -12.45 6.85 6.26
CA HIS A 19 -13.00 7.50 5.06
C HIS A 19 -14.04 6.63 4.36
N PHE A 20 -13.79 5.31 4.31
CA PHE A 20 -14.76 4.34 3.83
C PHE A 20 -15.51 3.71 5.01
N PRO A 21 -16.84 3.56 4.92
CA PRO A 21 -17.61 2.90 5.96
C PRO A 21 -17.19 1.43 6.13
N PRO A 22 -17.44 0.82 7.30
CA PRO A 22 -17.33 -0.63 7.45
C PRO A 22 -18.12 -1.37 6.38
N GLU A 23 -17.61 -2.53 5.98
CA GLU A 23 -18.14 -3.38 4.91
C GLU A 23 -18.07 -2.79 3.49
N GLN A 24 -17.41 -1.64 3.31
CA GLN A 24 -17.18 -1.05 1.98
C GLN A 24 -16.53 -2.08 1.04
N GLN A 25 -17.19 -2.34 -0.08
CA GLN A 25 -16.62 -3.10 -1.18
C GLN A 25 -15.69 -2.22 -2.00
N LEU A 26 -14.51 -2.75 -2.34
CA LEU A 26 -13.49 -2.04 -3.11
C LEU A 26 -12.65 -3.04 -3.91
N HIS A 27 -12.03 -2.59 -4.99
CA HIS A 27 -11.03 -3.37 -5.71
C HIS A 27 -9.67 -3.24 -5.05
N ALA A 28 -9.04 -4.36 -4.72
CA ALA A 28 -7.73 -4.39 -4.09
C ALA A 28 -6.69 -4.89 -5.08
N VAL A 29 -5.76 -4.03 -5.50
CA VAL A 29 -4.72 -4.38 -6.49
C VAL A 29 -3.38 -4.57 -5.79
N ALA A 30 -2.73 -5.72 -6.01
CA ALA A 30 -1.43 -6.01 -5.43
C ALA A 30 -0.52 -6.79 -6.39
N GLY A 31 0.51 -6.12 -6.89
CA GLY A 31 1.61 -6.71 -7.65
C GLY A 31 2.86 -6.86 -6.80
N ILE A 32 2.84 -7.72 -5.78
CA ILE A 32 3.96 -7.97 -4.84
C ILE A 32 4.14 -9.47 -4.59
N GLY A 33 5.29 -9.91 -4.10
CA GLY A 33 5.58 -11.34 -3.86
C GLY A 33 4.65 -12.09 -2.90
N ASN A 34 3.89 -11.40 -2.03
CA ASN A 34 2.83 -11.99 -1.20
C ASN A 34 1.61 -11.05 -1.11
N PRO A 35 0.73 -11.04 -2.14
CA PRO A 35 -0.38 -10.10 -2.22
C PRO A 35 -1.46 -10.38 -1.16
N GLN A 36 -1.58 -11.62 -0.67
CA GLN A 36 -2.57 -12.00 0.33
C GLN A 36 -2.44 -11.16 1.61
N ARG A 37 -1.22 -10.81 2.02
CA ARG A 37 -0.98 -9.95 3.19
C ARG A 37 -1.65 -8.59 3.06
N PHE A 38 -1.67 -8.02 1.86
CA PHE A 38 -2.32 -6.75 1.60
C PHE A 38 -3.84 -6.88 1.72
N PHE A 39 -4.43 -7.91 1.10
CA PHE A 39 -5.88 -8.13 1.18
C PHE A 39 -6.36 -8.37 2.61
N THR A 40 -5.67 -9.22 3.36
CA THR A 40 -5.97 -9.45 4.78
C THR A 40 -5.82 -8.18 5.62
N THR A 41 -4.91 -7.28 5.26
CA THR A 41 -4.78 -5.98 5.94
C THR A 41 -6.03 -5.12 5.71
N LEU A 42 -6.58 -5.10 4.49
CA LEU A 42 -7.80 -4.35 4.17
C LEU A 42 -9.03 -4.96 4.86
N GLU A 43 -9.11 -6.29 4.95
CA GLU A 43 -10.16 -6.97 5.73
C GLU A 43 -10.10 -6.63 7.22
N ALA A 44 -8.89 -6.53 7.78
CA ALA A 44 -8.67 -6.12 9.17
C ALA A 44 -9.06 -4.66 9.44
N LEU A 45 -9.16 -3.82 8.40
CA LEU A 45 -9.74 -2.47 8.45
C LEU A 45 -11.27 -2.47 8.28
N HIS A 46 -11.90 -3.66 8.37
CA HIS A 46 -13.35 -3.87 8.20
C HIS A 46 -13.90 -3.59 6.80
N TRP A 47 -13.06 -3.57 5.78
CA TRP A 47 -13.50 -3.47 4.38
C TRP A 47 -13.70 -4.85 3.73
N ARG A 48 -14.29 -4.87 2.54
CA ARG A 48 -14.56 -6.07 1.73
C ARG A 48 -13.77 -5.99 0.41
N PRO A 49 -12.46 -6.28 0.41
CA PRO A 49 -11.66 -6.20 -0.79
C PRO A 49 -12.05 -7.29 -1.80
N ILE A 50 -12.18 -6.90 -3.06
CA ILE A 50 -12.21 -7.80 -4.21
C ILE A 50 -10.76 -7.94 -4.70
N PRO A 51 -10.10 -9.08 -4.46
CA PRO A 51 -8.66 -9.21 -4.66
C PRO A 51 -8.29 -9.36 -6.14
N HIS A 52 -7.34 -8.54 -6.57
CA HIS A 52 -6.72 -8.58 -7.90
C HIS A 52 -5.20 -8.71 -7.75
N PRO A 53 -4.68 -9.95 -7.61
CA PRO A 53 -3.24 -10.17 -7.54
C PRO A 53 -2.59 -10.06 -8.92
N PHE A 54 -1.42 -9.43 -8.96
CA PHE A 54 -0.60 -9.29 -10.16
C PHE A 54 0.83 -9.76 -9.90
N ALA A 55 1.61 -9.96 -10.96
CA ALA A 55 3.04 -10.22 -10.84
C ALA A 55 3.80 -8.98 -10.31
N ASP A 56 4.92 -9.19 -9.60
CA ASP A 56 5.70 -8.11 -8.97
C ASP A 56 6.08 -6.97 -9.94
N HIS A 57 6.38 -7.38 -11.18
CA HIS A 57 6.76 -6.51 -12.30
C HIS A 57 5.65 -6.33 -13.35
N ALA A 58 4.39 -6.58 -12.98
CA ALA A 58 3.28 -6.30 -13.88
C ALA A 58 3.32 -4.83 -14.31
N ARG A 59 3.14 -4.63 -15.61
CA ARG A 59 2.79 -3.33 -16.20
C ARG A 59 1.28 -3.25 -16.19
N TYR A 60 0.77 -2.12 -15.73
CA TYR A 60 -0.66 -1.88 -15.65
C TYR A 60 -1.09 -1.01 -16.83
N SER A 61 -2.28 -1.27 -17.35
CA SER A 61 -3.02 -0.36 -18.23
C SER A 61 -4.33 0.06 -17.57
N LEU A 62 -4.93 1.14 -18.08
CA LEU A 62 -6.23 1.61 -17.60
C LEU A 62 -7.31 0.54 -17.77
N GLU A 63 -7.31 -0.17 -18.90
CA GLU A 63 -8.28 -1.23 -19.21
C GLU A 63 -8.15 -2.41 -18.24
N GLN A 64 -6.92 -2.78 -17.85
CA GLN A 64 -6.69 -3.86 -16.88
C GLN A 64 -7.19 -3.53 -15.47
N LEU A 65 -7.28 -2.24 -15.13
CA LEU A 65 -7.73 -1.76 -13.82
C LEU A 65 -9.16 -1.18 -13.86
N SER A 66 -9.81 -1.26 -15.01
CA SER A 66 -11.22 -0.88 -15.21
C SER A 66 -12.13 -2.04 -14.85
N PHE A 67 -12.33 -2.26 -13.56
CA PHE A 67 -13.16 -3.34 -13.04
C PHE A 67 -14.66 -3.00 -13.05
N SER A 68 -15.49 -4.05 -13.03
CA SER A 68 -16.95 -3.94 -12.94
C SER A 68 -17.47 -4.78 -11.77
N PRO A 69 -18.39 -4.26 -10.93
CA PRO A 69 -18.94 -2.90 -10.96
C PRO A 69 -17.89 -1.84 -10.62
N ALA A 70 -18.14 -0.58 -10.99
CA ALA A 70 -17.23 0.52 -10.65
C ALA A 70 -17.25 0.75 -9.13
N LEU A 71 -16.19 0.32 -8.46
CA LEU A 71 -15.96 0.47 -7.02
C LEU A 71 -14.66 1.24 -6.77
N PRO A 72 -14.47 1.82 -5.57
CA PRO A 72 -13.18 2.40 -5.18
C PRO A 72 -12.04 1.40 -5.39
N LEU A 73 -10.88 1.88 -5.82
CA LEU A 73 -9.71 1.06 -6.06
C LEU A 73 -8.63 1.43 -5.04
N VAL A 74 -8.20 0.45 -4.26
CA VAL A 74 -7.09 0.57 -3.31
C VAL A 74 -5.96 -0.35 -3.75
N MET A 75 -4.73 0.17 -3.81
CA MET A 75 -3.57 -0.62 -4.21
C MET A 75 -2.41 -0.50 -3.21
N THR A 76 -1.34 -1.27 -3.43
CA THR A 76 -0.10 -1.07 -2.68
C THR A 76 0.60 0.22 -3.15
N GLU A 77 1.39 0.84 -2.27
CA GLU A 77 2.17 2.04 -2.62
C GLU A 77 3.08 1.79 -3.83
N LYS A 78 3.67 0.60 -3.94
CA LYS A 78 4.53 0.22 -5.08
C LYS A 78 3.75 0.20 -6.40
N ASP A 79 2.51 -0.28 -6.39
CA ASP A 79 1.67 -0.32 -7.58
C ASP A 79 1.16 1.08 -7.94
N ALA A 80 0.92 1.94 -6.95
CA ALA A 80 0.51 3.33 -7.17
C ALA A 80 1.54 4.15 -7.93
N VAL A 81 2.84 3.93 -7.67
CA VAL A 81 3.91 4.56 -8.45
C VAL A 81 3.80 4.23 -9.94
N LYS A 82 3.37 3.01 -10.29
CA LYS A 82 3.21 2.58 -11.69
C LYS A 82 1.94 3.15 -12.33
N CYS A 83 0.89 3.36 -11.54
CA CYS A 83 -0.42 3.80 -12.02
C CYS A 83 -0.61 5.32 -12.07
N ARG A 84 0.21 6.10 -11.33
CA ARG A 84 0.00 7.54 -11.12
C ARG A 84 -0.20 8.35 -12.41
N ALA A 85 0.46 7.96 -13.50
CA ALA A 85 0.36 8.67 -14.79
C ALA A 85 -1.02 8.57 -15.47
N PHE A 86 -1.85 7.58 -15.12
CA PHE A 86 -3.15 7.34 -15.74
C PHE A 86 -4.26 7.05 -14.71
N ALA A 87 -4.00 7.30 -13.42
CA ALA A 87 -4.94 7.04 -12.35
C ALA A 87 -6.22 7.88 -12.53
N LEU A 88 -7.35 7.30 -12.14
CA LEU A 88 -8.64 7.98 -12.11
C LEU A 88 -8.96 8.50 -10.70
N PRO A 89 -9.79 9.55 -10.58
CA PRO A 89 -10.26 10.02 -9.29
C PRO A 89 -10.87 8.88 -8.46
N GLY A 90 -10.51 8.79 -7.19
CA GLY A 90 -10.98 7.73 -6.30
C GLY A 90 -10.01 6.55 -6.16
N TRP A 91 -8.95 6.51 -6.97
CA TRP A 91 -7.89 5.54 -6.81
C TRP A 91 -6.98 5.97 -5.67
N SER A 92 -6.69 5.04 -4.76
CA SER A 92 -5.82 5.32 -3.62
C SER A 92 -4.85 4.18 -3.35
N TYR A 93 -3.83 4.46 -2.55
CA TYR A 93 -2.98 3.41 -1.98
C TYR A 93 -3.00 3.46 -0.46
N LEU A 94 -2.86 2.28 0.15
CA LEU A 94 -2.74 2.18 1.61
C LEU A 94 -1.32 2.50 2.03
N GLN A 95 -1.12 3.62 2.71
CA GLN A 95 0.17 3.94 3.29
C GLN A 95 0.38 3.16 4.59
N VAL A 96 1.48 2.41 4.64
CA VAL A 96 1.90 1.66 5.81
C VAL A 96 3.17 2.26 6.40
N GLN A 97 3.18 2.45 7.71
CA GLN A 97 4.37 2.88 8.43
C GLN A 97 5.18 1.66 8.87
N ALA A 98 6.49 1.71 8.64
CA ALA A 98 7.41 0.74 9.20
C ALA A 98 7.64 1.06 10.68
N GLU A 99 7.36 0.09 11.56
CA GLU A 99 7.71 0.14 12.97
C GLU A 99 8.75 -0.97 13.22
N PRO A 100 10.05 -0.69 13.08
CA PRO A 100 11.09 -1.63 13.48
C PRO A 100 11.03 -1.86 14.99
N SER A 101 11.32 -3.08 15.44
CA SER A 101 11.38 -3.36 16.88
C SER A 101 12.57 -2.64 17.51
N ALA A 102 12.45 -2.23 18.78
CA ALA A 102 13.55 -1.59 19.50
C ALA A 102 14.83 -2.46 19.46
N ALA A 103 14.70 -3.78 19.58
CA ALA A 103 15.81 -4.71 19.47
C ALA A 103 16.49 -4.68 18.08
N PHE A 104 15.71 -4.54 17.00
CA PHE A 104 16.26 -4.38 15.65
C PHE A 104 16.98 -3.03 15.52
N VAL A 105 16.41 -1.95 16.05
CA VAL A 105 17.04 -0.62 16.02
C VAL A 105 18.37 -0.64 16.78
N THR A 106 18.39 -1.13 18.02
CA THR A 106 19.63 -1.26 18.81
C THR A 106 20.68 -2.12 18.11
N TRP A 107 20.27 -3.24 17.51
CA TRP A 107 21.18 -4.10 16.75
C TRP A 107 21.73 -3.38 15.51
N PHE A 108 20.89 -2.67 14.78
CA PHE A 108 21.26 -1.95 13.56
C PHE A 108 22.23 -0.80 13.87
N ASP A 109 21.95 -0.01 14.90
CA ASP A 109 22.85 1.07 15.38
C ASP A 109 24.21 0.51 15.80
N THR A 110 24.22 -0.56 16.60
CA THR A 110 25.47 -1.24 17.01
C THR A 110 26.27 -1.75 15.81
N ARG A 111 25.60 -2.15 14.72
CA ARG A 111 26.26 -2.62 13.51
C ARG A 111 26.79 -1.47 12.67
N LEU A 112 26.07 -0.36 12.59
CA LEU A 112 26.51 0.88 11.93
C LEU A 112 27.76 1.45 12.60
N ASP A 113 27.79 1.55 13.93
CA ASP A 113 28.93 2.08 14.70
C ASP A 113 30.23 1.29 14.48
N ARG A 114 30.11 -0.01 14.17
CA ARG A 114 31.24 -0.89 13.88
C ARG A 114 31.75 -0.77 12.44
N LEU A 115 30.93 -0.24 11.53
CA LEU A 115 31.24 -0.10 10.11
C LEU A 115 31.66 1.31 9.74
N LEU A 116 31.29 2.31 10.54
CA LEU A 116 31.75 3.68 10.37
C LEU A 116 33.19 3.81 10.92
N PRO A 117 34.13 4.34 10.13
CA PRO A 117 35.46 4.64 10.64
C PRO A 117 35.32 5.69 11.75
N GLN A 118 35.85 5.37 12.93
CA GLN A 118 36.04 6.32 14.01
C GLN A 118 36.98 7.40 13.48
N SER A 119 36.44 8.53 13.02
CA SER A 119 37.27 9.64 12.59
C SER A 119 37.89 10.29 13.83
N PRO A 120 39.20 10.58 13.82
CA PRO A 120 39.91 11.17 14.94
C PRO A 120 39.47 12.61 15.25
#